data_AF-A0A7X5VNJ6-F1
#
_entry.id   AF-A0A7X5VNJ6-F1
#
_cell.length_a   1.000
_cell.length_b   1.000
_cell.length_c   1.000
_cell.angle_alpha   90.00
_cell.angle_beta   90.00
_cell.angle_gamma   90.00
#
_symmetry.space_group_name_H-M   'P 1'
#
loop_
_entity.id
_entity.type
_entity.pdbx_description
1 polymer ?
#
loop_
_entity_poly.entity_id
_entity_poly.type
_entity_poly.pdbx_seq_one_letter_code
_entity_poly.pdbx_strand_id
1 'polypeptide(L)'
;MASEGVEFGGHTVTHPVLSQVDDERLASEIEGSFEALKRATGAEVRCFAYPNGRERDFDDRAVDLLRRRGVAAVTAEYGIVSRATLERDDALYRLPRVSLSEDPVRRMALIAGVEAARIDVGGG
;
A
#
# COMPACT_ATOMS: atom_id res chain seq x y z
N MET A 1 -5.87 -7.26 -19.80
CA MET A 1 -5.31 -6.97 -18.46
C MET A 1 -6.38 -6.96 -17.37
N ALA A 2 -7.27 -5.97 -17.28
CA ALA A 2 -8.31 -5.97 -16.22
C ALA A 2 -9.24 -7.19 -16.29
N SER A 3 -9.68 -7.55 -17.50
CA SER A 3 -10.48 -8.76 -17.77
C SER A 3 -9.69 -10.08 -17.68
N GLU A 4 -8.39 -10.02 -17.40
CA GLU A 4 -7.46 -11.17 -17.36
C GLU A 4 -6.89 -11.39 -15.95
N GLY A 5 -7.53 -10.81 -14.92
CA GLY A 5 -7.16 -11.02 -13.52
C GLY A 5 -6.17 -9.99 -12.95
N VAL A 6 -5.89 -8.90 -13.66
CA VAL A 6 -5.07 -7.78 -13.14
C VAL A 6 -5.97 -6.73 -12.47
N GLU A 7 -5.61 -6.31 -11.27
CA GLU A 7 -6.25 -5.20 -10.56
C GLU A 7 -5.41 -3.93 -10.65
N PHE A 8 -6.06 -2.78 -10.83
CA PHE A 8 -5.41 -1.47 -10.87
C PHE A 8 -5.74 -0.71 -9.57
N GLY A 9 -4.69 -0.34 -8.83
CA GLY A 9 -4.78 0.44 -7.59
C GLY A 9 -4.44 1.91 -7.80
N GLY A 10 -4.96 2.78 -6.92
CA GLY A 10 -4.63 4.20 -6.91
C GLY A 10 -3.16 4.43 -6.53
N HIS A 11 -2.53 5.46 -7.10
CA HIS A 11 -1.14 5.80 -6.82
C HIS A 11 -0.86 7.29 -7.00
N THR A 12 -1.83 8.13 -6.61
CA THR A 12 -1.88 9.59 -6.88
C THR A 12 -1.97 9.94 -8.36
N VAL A 13 -2.14 11.22 -8.68
CA VAL A 13 -2.20 11.71 -10.07
C VAL A 13 -0.81 12.06 -10.57
N THR A 14 0.00 12.76 -9.76
CA THR A 14 1.32 13.25 -10.18
C THR A 14 2.49 12.80 -9.30
N HIS A 15 2.28 11.80 -8.44
CA HIS A 15 3.33 11.21 -7.59
C HIS A 15 4.04 12.21 -6.64
N PRO A 16 3.34 13.12 -5.93
CA PRO A 16 3.96 13.97 -4.92
C PRO A 16 4.30 13.19 -3.64
N VAL A 17 5.17 13.77 -2.81
CA VAL A 17 5.31 13.33 -1.41
C VAL A 17 4.11 13.88 -0.65
N LEU A 18 3.19 13.01 -0.23
CA LEU A 18 1.88 13.41 0.30
C LEU A 18 1.96 14.17 1.64
N SER A 19 2.96 13.88 2.46
CA SER A 19 3.23 14.65 3.69
C SER A 19 3.71 16.08 3.43
N GLN A 20 4.08 16.43 2.19
CA GLN A 20 4.62 17.74 1.82
C GLN A 20 3.63 18.62 1.05
N VAL A 21 2.38 18.18 0.87
CA VAL A 21 1.34 18.95 0.19
C VAL A 21 0.24 19.37 1.17
N ASP A 22 -0.50 20.43 0.80
CA ASP A 22 -1.69 20.87 1.53
C ASP A 22 -2.87 19.90 1.37
N ASP A 23 -3.94 20.13 2.14
CA ASP A 23 -5.09 19.22 2.22
C ASP A 23 -5.87 19.14 0.89
N GLU A 24 -6.01 20.27 0.20
CA GLU A 24 -6.66 20.36 -1.10
C GLU A 24 -5.88 19.55 -2.15
N ARG A 25 -4.56 19.71 -2.19
CA ARG A 25 -3.72 18.95 -3.12
C ARG A 25 -3.70 17.47 -2.74
N LEU A 26 -3.59 17.15 -1.46
CA LEU A 26 -3.65 15.77 -0.97
C LEU A 26 -4.93 15.06 -1.44
N ALA A 27 -6.08 15.69 -1.24
CA ALA A 27 -7.37 15.15 -1.64
C ALA A 27 -7.46 14.99 -3.16
N SER A 28 -7.09 16.02 -3.93
CA SER A 28 -7.14 15.96 -5.40
C SER A 28 -6.21 14.88 -5.98
N GLU A 29 -5.04 14.65 -5.38
CA GLU A 29 -4.11 13.60 -5.79
C GLU A 29 -4.68 12.20 -5.55
N ILE A 30 -5.20 11.96 -4.35
CA ILE A 30 -5.74 10.64 -3.98
C ILE A 30 -7.03 10.38 -4.76
N GLU A 31 -8.02 11.25 -4.64
CA GLU A 31 -9.35 11.08 -5.27
C GLU A 31 -9.26 11.13 -6.79
N GLY A 32 -8.47 12.05 -7.35
CA GLY A 32 -8.27 12.16 -8.79
C GLY A 32 -7.67 10.89 -9.40
N SER A 33 -6.79 10.19 -8.66
CA SER A 33 -6.23 8.91 -9.12
C SER A 33 -7.31 7.82 -9.23
N PHE A 34 -8.21 7.75 -8.26
CA PHE A 34 -9.31 6.79 -8.28
C PHE A 34 -10.35 7.12 -9.35
N GLU A 35 -10.69 8.40 -9.53
CA GLU A 35 -11.60 8.82 -10.58
C GLU A 35 -11.03 8.52 -11.97
N ALA A 36 -9.74 8.77 -12.17
CA ALA A 36 -9.06 8.46 -13.43
C ALA A 36 -9.12 6.96 -13.74
N LEU A 37 -8.81 6.12 -12.75
CA LEU A 37 -8.91 4.67 -12.88
C LEU A 37 -10.33 4.20 -13.13
N LYS A 38 -11.31 4.69 -12.38
CA LYS A 38 -12.73 4.33 -12.57
C LYS A 38 -13.22 4.69 -13.96
N ARG A 39 -12.85 5.86 -14.49
CA ARG A 39 -13.18 6.25 -15.87
C ARG A 39 -12.53 5.35 -16.90
N ALA A 40 -11.28 4.94 -16.67
CA ALA A 40 -10.51 4.15 -17.62
C ALA A 40 -10.89 2.67 -17.63
N THR A 41 -11.22 2.10 -16.47
CA THR A 41 -11.46 0.65 -16.30
C THR A 41 -12.94 0.29 -16.15
N GLY A 42 -13.78 1.25 -15.77
CA GLY A 42 -15.18 1.00 -15.40
C GLY A 42 -15.37 0.23 -14.09
N ALA A 43 -14.27 -0.14 -13.42
CA ALA A 43 -14.28 -0.93 -12.20
C ALA A 43 -14.08 -0.07 -10.95
N GLU A 44 -14.53 -0.59 -9.81
CA GLU A 44 -14.22 0.00 -8.50
C GLU A 44 -12.77 -0.31 -8.12
N VAL A 45 -12.07 0.70 -7.59
CA VAL A 45 -10.67 0.59 -7.16
C VAL A 45 -10.63 0.32 -5.67
N ARG A 46 -9.97 -0.78 -5.26
CA ARG A 46 -10.01 -1.28 -3.88
C ARG A 46 -8.70 -1.15 -3.12
N CYS A 47 -7.63 -0.73 -3.79
CA CYS A 47 -6.32 -0.59 -3.17
C CYS A 47 -5.61 0.71 -3.60
N PHE A 48 -4.67 1.15 -2.76
CA PHE A 48 -3.83 2.32 -2.98
C PHE A 48 -2.37 2.00 -2.62
N ALA A 49 -1.42 2.60 -3.33
CA ALA A 49 -0.01 2.60 -2.95
C ALA A 49 0.45 4.03 -2.71
N TYR A 50 1.15 4.29 -1.61
CA TYR A 50 1.74 5.62 -1.36
C TYR A 50 2.93 5.88 -2.30
N PRO A 51 3.06 7.08 -2.90
CA PRO A 51 4.27 7.49 -3.61
C PRO A 51 5.50 7.37 -2.71
N ASN A 52 6.58 6.76 -3.21
CA ASN A 52 7.79 6.37 -2.47
C ASN A 52 7.58 5.37 -1.31
N GLY A 53 6.49 5.52 -0.55
CA GLY A 53 5.96 4.55 0.39
C GLY A 53 6.67 4.46 1.74
N ARG A 54 7.55 5.40 2.10
CA ARG A 54 8.15 5.42 3.45
C ARG A 54 7.18 6.05 4.44
N GLU A 55 7.27 5.69 5.72
CA GLU A 55 6.39 6.26 6.77
C GLU A 55 6.40 7.79 6.85
N ARG A 56 7.47 8.44 6.39
CA ARG A 56 7.60 9.91 6.35
C ARG A 56 6.96 10.56 5.12
N ASP A 57 6.63 9.79 4.09
CA ASP A 57 6.19 10.30 2.78
C ASP A 57 4.67 10.53 2.74
N PHE A 58 3.95 10.10 3.77
CA PHE A 58 2.52 10.31 3.98
C PHE A 58 2.25 10.49 5.49
N ASP A 59 1.07 10.96 5.84
CA ASP A 59 0.68 11.20 7.24
C ASP A 59 -0.78 10.77 7.47
N ASP A 60 -1.30 11.05 8.67
CA ASP A 60 -2.64 10.63 9.08
C ASP A 60 -3.75 11.26 8.22
N ARG A 61 -3.51 12.41 7.56
CA ARG A 61 -4.49 13.00 6.64
C ARG A 61 -4.74 12.08 5.45
N ALA A 62 -3.68 11.47 4.92
CA ALA A 62 -3.77 10.53 3.81
C ALA A 62 -4.44 9.21 4.25
N VAL A 63 -4.09 8.71 5.45
CA VAL A 63 -4.73 7.54 6.06
C VAL A 63 -6.24 7.77 6.22
N ASP A 64 -6.63 8.93 6.75
CA ASP A 64 -8.03 9.26 6.98
C ASP A 64 -8.85 9.35 5.69
N LEU A 65 -8.27 9.87 4.60
CA LEU A 65 -8.92 9.88 3.28
C LEU A 65 -9.19 8.45 2.78
N LEU A 66 -8.18 7.58 2.84
CA LEU A 66 -8.30 6.19 2.39
C LEU A 66 -9.24 5.38 3.30
N ARG A 67 -9.25 5.68 4.60
CA ARG A 67 -10.19 5.13 5.58
C ARG A 67 -11.63 5.52 5.28
N ARG A 68 -11.92 6.80 5.05
CA ARG A 68 -13.26 7.27 4.66
C ARG A 68 -13.74 6.61 3.36
N ARG A 69 -12.83 6.33 2.44
CA ARG A 69 -13.13 5.61 1.20
C ARG A 69 -13.33 4.10 1.40
N GLY A 70 -12.77 3.53 2.47
CA GLY A 70 -12.84 2.09 2.75
C GLY A 70 -11.90 1.25 1.88
N VAL A 71 -10.76 1.81 1.46
CA VAL A 71 -9.77 1.10 0.61
C VAL A 71 -8.48 0.81 1.37
N ALA A 72 -7.89 -0.36 1.13
CA ALA A 72 -6.62 -0.72 1.75
C ALA A 72 -5.45 0.02 1.08
N ALA A 73 -4.39 0.29 1.83
CA ALA A 73 -3.21 0.98 1.33
C ALA A 73 -1.91 0.26 1.71
N VAL A 74 -0.95 0.28 0.78
CA VAL A 74 0.35 -0.35 0.95
C VAL A 74 1.48 0.67 1.02
N THR A 75 2.43 0.43 1.91
CA THR A 75 3.68 1.19 2.04
C THR A 75 4.81 0.47 1.28
N ALA A 76 5.99 1.07 1.22
CA ALA A 76 7.23 0.43 0.80
C ALA A 76 8.07 -0.05 1.99
N GLU A 77 7.53 0.03 3.21
CA GLU A 77 8.17 -0.53 4.40
C GLU A 77 8.24 -2.05 4.25
N TYR A 78 9.43 -2.59 4.52
CA TYR A 78 9.65 -4.03 4.42
C TYR A 78 8.92 -4.75 5.54
N GLY A 79 8.06 -5.70 5.19
CA GLY A 79 7.41 -6.55 6.17
C GLY A 79 6.42 -7.51 5.57
N ILE A 80 6.03 -8.49 6.39
CA ILE A 80 5.02 -9.48 6.07
C ILE A 80 3.82 -9.19 6.97
N VAL A 81 2.63 -9.12 6.37
CA VAL A 81 1.39 -8.94 7.12
C VAL A 81 1.18 -10.17 8.02
N SER A 82 1.21 -9.94 9.33
CA SER A 82 0.94 -10.95 10.35
C SER A 82 -0.30 -10.57 11.16
N ARG A 83 -0.75 -11.47 12.05
CA ARG A 83 -1.82 -11.14 12.99
C ARG A 83 -1.46 -9.90 13.83
N ALA A 84 -0.22 -9.82 14.32
CA ALA A 84 0.26 -8.69 15.09
C ALA A 84 0.25 -7.38 14.28
N THR A 85 0.58 -7.43 12.98
CA THR A 85 0.46 -6.27 12.08
C THR A 85 -0.97 -5.74 12.04
N LEU A 86 -1.96 -6.64 12.04
CA LEU A 86 -3.38 -6.34 11.91
C LEU A 86 -4.05 -5.92 13.22
N GLU A 87 -3.34 -5.95 14.36
CA GLU A 87 -3.88 -5.50 15.65
C GLU A 87 -4.01 -3.97 15.75
N ARG A 88 -3.34 -3.22 14.86
CA ARG A 88 -3.45 -1.77 14.81
C ARG A 88 -4.73 -1.33 14.08
N ASP A 89 -5.37 -0.28 14.60
CA ASP A 89 -6.57 0.32 14.00
C ASP A 89 -6.35 0.90 12.59
N ASP A 90 -5.11 1.29 12.27
CA ASP A 90 -4.72 1.83 10.98
C ASP A 90 -4.06 0.80 10.05
N ALA A 91 -3.97 -0.47 10.45
CA ALA A 91 -3.18 -1.49 9.76
C ALA A 91 -3.52 -1.64 8.28
N LEU A 92 -4.82 -1.62 7.93
CA LEU A 92 -5.28 -1.75 6.55
C LEU A 92 -4.81 -0.62 5.63
N TYR A 93 -4.42 0.52 6.21
CA TYR A 93 -3.97 1.70 5.49
C TYR A 93 -2.44 1.86 5.56
N ARG A 94 -1.72 0.92 6.19
CA ARG A 94 -0.26 0.93 6.31
C ARG A 94 0.32 -0.47 6.09
N LEU A 95 -0.24 -1.23 5.15
CA LEU A 95 0.21 -2.61 4.92
C LEU A 95 1.65 -2.63 4.37
N PRO A 96 2.58 -3.33 5.03
CA PRO A 96 3.96 -3.44 4.54
C PRO A 96 4.01 -4.31 3.28
N ARG A 97 5.11 -4.19 2.53
CA ARG A 97 5.37 -5.01 1.34
C ARG A 97 6.69 -5.74 1.48
N VAL A 98 6.82 -6.84 0.74
CA VAL A 98 8.09 -7.50 0.50
C VAL A 98 8.61 -7.11 -0.88
N SER A 99 9.81 -6.57 -0.94
CA SER A 99 10.51 -6.44 -2.23
C SER A 99 10.99 -7.82 -2.67
N LEU A 100 10.68 -8.19 -3.91
CA LEU A 100 11.15 -9.45 -4.46
C LEU A 100 12.67 -9.38 -4.62
N SER A 101 13.37 -10.29 -3.94
CA SER A 101 14.81 -10.46 -4.14
C SER A 101 15.10 -10.97 -5.55
N GLU A 102 16.23 -10.56 -6.13
CA GLU A 102 16.74 -11.12 -7.38
C GLU A 102 17.31 -12.54 -7.18
N ASP A 103 17.77 -12.84 -5.96
CA ASP A 103 18.25 -14.17 -5.56
C ASP A 103 17.06 -15.17 -5.53
N PRO A 104 17.09 -16.23 -6.35
CA PRO A 104 16.00 -17.19 -6.44
C PRO A 104 15.75 -17.98 -5.14
N VAL A 105 16.78 -18.26 -4.34
CA VAL A 105 16.62 -18.98 -3.05
C VAL A 105 15.92 -18.08 -2.06
N ARG A 106 16.36 -16.82 -1.95
CA ARG A 106 15.74 -15.84 -1.06
C ARG A 106 14.32 -15.49 -1.50
N ARG A 107 14.08 -15.33 -2.80
CA ARG A 107 12.73 -15.15 -3.37
C ARG A 107 11.80 -16.29 -2.98
N MET A 108 12.27 -17.54 -3.10
CA MET A 108 11.47 -18.71 -2.70
C MET A 108 11.17 -18.72 -1.20
N ALA A 109 12.15 -18.37 -0.36
CA ALA A 109 11.95 -18.27 1.09
C ALA A 109 10.91 -17.20 1.48
N LEU A 110 10.88 -16.06 0.78
CA LEU A 110 9.87 -15.02 0.97
C LEU A 110 8.46 -15.52 0.60
N ILE A 111 8.32 -16.10 -0.60
CA ILE A 111 7.02 -16.55 -1.12
C ILE A 111 6.46 -17.72 -0.29
N ALA A 112 7.33 -18.63 0.15
CA ALA A 112 6.94 -19.77 0.98
C ALA A 112 6.63 -19.39 2.44
N GLY A 113 6.81 -18.12 2.84
CA GLY A 113 6.61 -17.66 4.21
C GLY A 113 7.67 -18.11 5.21
N VAL A 114 8.77 -18.73 4.75
CA VAL A 114 9.89 -19.18 5.61
C VAL A 114 10.61 -17.98 6.23
N GLU A 115 10.70 -16.86 5.51
CA GLU A 115 11.31 -15.64 6.03
C GLU A 115 10.43 -14.97 7.12
N ALA A 116 9.10 -15.13 7.05
CA ALA A 116 8.17 -14.69 8.11
C ALA A 116 8.42 -15.46 9.42
N ALA A 117 8.60 -16.78 9.32
CA ALA A 117 8.89 -17.63 10.46
C ALA A 117 10.21 -17.27 11.16
N ARG A 118 11.20 -16.72 10.42
CA ARG A 118 12.47 -16.26 11.01
C ARG A 118 12.35 -14.95 11.77
N ILE A 119 11.44 -14.06 11.36
CA ILE A 119 11.19 -12.79 12.05
C ILE A 119 10.52 -13.03 13.42
N ASP A 120 9.68 -14.07 13.52
CA ASP A 120 8.95 -14.40 14.75
C ASP A 120 9.82 -15.05 15.85
N VAL A 121 10.98 -15.64 15.50
CA VAL A 121 11.88 -16.29 16.48
C VAL A 121 12.93 -15.34 17.09
N GLY A 122 12.95 -14.07 16.66
CA GLY A 122 13.95 -13.08 17.08
C GLY A 122 13.60 -12.28 18.34
N GLY A 123 12.42 -12.52 18.94
CA GLY A 123 11.94 -11.84 20.15
C GLY A 123 11.94 -12.77 21.36
N GLY A 124 13.12 -13.08 21.90
CA GLY A 124 13.31 -13.84 23.13
C GLY A 124 14.54 -13.37 23.88
#